data_AF-A0A1G9S6S4-F1
#
_entry.id   AF-A0A1G9S6S4-F1
#
_cell.length_a   1.000
_cell.length_b   1.000
_cell.length_c   1.000
_cell.angle_alpha   90.00
_cell.angle_beta   90.00
_cell.angle_gamma   90.00
#
_symmetry.space_group_name_H-M   'P 1'
#
loop_
_entity.id
_entity.type
_entity.pdbx_description
1 polymer ?
#
loop_
_entity_poly.entity_id
_entity_poly.type
_entity_poly.pdbx_seq_one_letter_code
_entity_poly.pdbx_strand_id
1 'polypeptide(L)'
;MLSGGGTNRIEKGIELYKNDFAPYILLSNAKEPAGTPGDMLQTTLALGISQEDVLTENEAQSTYQNAKFTLSIMENKGFTSAIVVSSDFHMRRVRFLFDHVYKNSGIELTYVGSISGYDANHWWRGKYNREVTITEYTKMIGNTFGYNGSEAKKVLEKFKSWLP
;
A
#
# COMPACT_ATOMS: atom_id res chain seq x y z
N MET A 1 11.10 3.04 0.50
CA MET A 1 9.76 3.60 0.22
C MET A 1 8.82 2.51 -0.28
N LEU A 2 7.55 2.45 0.13
CA LEU A 2 6.61 1.41 -0.33
C LEU A 2 5.54 1.95 -1.28
N SER A 3 5.44 1.44 -2.51
CA SER A 3 4.35 1.78 -3.46
C SER A 3 3.58 0.52 -3.87
N GLY A 4 2.25 0.57 -3.84
CA GLY A 4 1.39 -0.35 -4.62
C GLY A 4 0.93 0.30 -5.93
N GLY A 5 0.34 -0.45 -6.87
CA GLY A 5 0.11 -0.05 -8.27
C GLY A 5 -0.47 1.35 -8.54
N GLY A 6 0.00 2.01 -9.61
CA GLY A 6 -0.50 3.29 -10.13
C GLY A 6 0.58 4.34 -10.34
N THR A 7 0.57 5.02 -11.49
CA THR A 7 1.62 5.95 -11.94
C THR A 7 1.90 7.07 -10.92
N ASN A 8 0.85 7.71 -10.38
CA ASN A 8 1.01 8.80 -9.41
C ASN A 8 1.74 8.38 -8.11
N ARG A 9 1.66 7.11 -7.71
CA ARG A 9 2.33 6.61 -6.50
C ARG A 9 3.82 6.37 -6.77
N ILE A 10 4.15 5.86 -7.95
CA ILE A 10 5.53 5.70 -8.42
C ILE A 10 6.20 7.06 -8.56
N GLU A 11 5.53 8.01 -9.22
CA GLU A 11 6.04 9.39 -9.37
C GLU A 11 6.32 10.03 -8.01
N LYS A 12 5.37 9.94 -7.06
CA LYS A 12 5.58 10.47 -5.71
C LYS A 12 6.74 9.76 -4.98
N GLY A 13 6.91 8.47 -5.24
CA GLY A 13 8.04 7.71 -4.72
C GLY A 13 9.39 8.15 -5.22
N ILE A 14 9.47 8.34 -6.53
CA ILE A 14 10.66 8.80 -7.22
C ILE A 14 10.99 10.23 -6.81
N GLU A 15 9.98 11.09 -6.64
CA GLU A 15 10.16 12.43 -6.08
C GLU A 15 10.84 12.35 -4.71
N LEU A 16 10.36 11.50 -3.79
CA LEU A 16 10.96 11.35 -2.47
C LEU A 16 12.39 10.80 -2.52
N TYR A 17 12.65 9.81 -3.37
CA TYR A 17 14.00 9.27 -3.58
C TYR A 17 14.95 10.34 -4.13
N LYS A 18 14.55 11.10 -5.15
CA LYS A 18 15.37 12.16 -5.78
C LYS A 18 15.64 13.35 -4.86
N ASN A 19 14.87 13.51 -3.79
CA ASN A 19 15.07 14.52 -2.75
C ASN A 19 15.81 13.94 -1.52
N ASP A 20 16.48 12.80 -1.66
CA ASP A 20 17.30 12.16 -0.63
C ASP A 20 16.55 11.75 0.66
N PHE A 21 15.21 11.61 0.61
CA PHE A 21 14.44 11.16 1.76
C PHE A 21 14.61 9.66 2.07
N ALA A 22 15.03 8.87 1.08
CA ALA A 22 15.32 7.45 1.25
C ALA A 22 16.32 6.98 0.19
N PRO A 23 17.32 6.15 0.56
CA PRO A 23 18.31 5.62 -0.37
C PRO A 23 17.77 4.45 -1.21
N TYR A 24 16.60 3.88 -0.87
CA TYR A 24 16.02 2.73 -1.57
C TYR A 24 14.51 2.89 -1.84
N ILE A 25 14.08 2.36 -2.98
CA ILE A 25 12.67 2.17 -3.35
C ILE A 25 12.31 0.69 -3.21
N LEU A 26 11.23 0.37 -2.49
CA LEU A 26 10.68 -0.97 -2.35
C LEU A 26 9.29 -1.01 -3.00
N LEU A 27 9.19 -1.65 -4.17
CA LEU A 27 7.94 -1.80 -4.89
C LEU A 27 7.21 -3.05 -4.36
N SER A 28 6.04 -2.89 -3.75
CA SER A 28 5.17 -4.02 -3.36
C SER A 28 4.17 -4.27 -4.48
N ASN A 29 4.19 -5.48 -5.00
CA ASN A 29 3.64 -5.91 -6.28
C ASN A 29 4.30 -5.28 -7.51
N ALA A 30 5.64 -5.26 -7.58
CA ALA A 30 6.40 -4.60 -8.66
C ALA A 30 5.97 -4.96 -10.11
N LYS A 31 5.37 -6.14 -10.31
CA LYS A 31 4.81 -6.62 -11.59
C LYS A 31 3.41 -6.07 -11.91
N GLU A 32 2.76 -5.34 -11.00
CA GLU A 32 1.46 -4.71 -11.28
C GLU A 32 1.61 -3.66 -12.40
N PRO A 33 0.66 -3.59 -13.34
CA PRO A 33 0.66 -2.58 -14.38
C PRO A 33 0.68 -1.16 -13.82
N ALA A 34 1.56 -0.33 -14.34
CA ALA A 34 1.77 1.06 -13.94
C ALA A 34 1.52 2.07 -15.05
N GLY A 35 0.97 1.62 -16.19
CA GLY A 35 0.86 2.39 -17.42
C GLY A 35 2.04 2.11 -18.35
N THR A 36 2.39 3.05 -19.22
CA THR A 36 3.58 2.96 -20.08
C THR A 36 4.82 3.35 -19.27
N PRO A 37 5.93 2.59 -19.29
CA PRO A 37 6.32 1.52 -20.23
C PRO A 37 5.84 0.09 -19.90
N GLY A 38 5.17 -0.15 -18.77
CA GLY A 38 4.57 -1.46 -18.47
C GLY A 38 4.25 -1.65 -17.00
N ASP A 39 5.12 -2.35 -16.27
CA ASP A 39 4.97 -2.59 -14.83
C ASP A 39 5.63 -1.49 -13.97
N MET A 40 5.45 -1.58 -12.65
CA MET A 40 6.01 -0.57 -11.74
C MET A 40 7.54 -0.54 -11.78
N LEU A 41 8.19 -1.68 -11.94
CA LEU A 41 9.65 -1.75 -12.01
C LEU A 41 10.16 -1.07 -13.27
N GLN A 42 9.63 -1.42 -14.44
CA GLN A 42 9.98 -0.81 -15.72
C GLN A 42 9.75 0.69 -15.71
N THR A 43 8.63 1.15 -15.14
CA THR A 43 8.32 2.57 -14.99
C THR A 43 9.34 3.27 -14.09
N THR A 44 9.71 2.64 -12.99
CA THR A 44 10.71 3.19 -12.04
C THR A 44 12.08 3.33 -12.68
N LEU A 45 12.53 2.31 -13.41
CA LEU A 45 13.81 2.32 -14.13
C LEU A 45 13.80 3.34 -15.28
N ALA A 46 12.71 3.43 -16.04
CA ALA A 46 12.57 4.40 -17.13
C ALA A 46 12.60 5.86 -16.65
N LEU A 47 12.22 6.11 -15.39
CA LEU A 47 12.26 7.43 -14.76
C LEU A 47 13.63 7.77 -14.11
N GLY A 48 14.64 6.93 -14.36
CA GLY A 48 16.04 7.19 -14.05
C GLY A 48 16.49 6.73 -12.66
N ILE A 49 15.75 5.82 -12.02
CA ILE A 49 16.22 5.17 -10.78
C ILE A 49 17.08 3.97 -11.14
N SER A 50 18.21 3.84 -10.46
CA SER A 50 19.12 2.72 -10.69
C SER A 50 18.57 1.40 -10.14
N GLN A 51 18.85 0.29 -10.82
CA GLN A 51 18.28 -1.01 -10.45
C GLN A 51 18.76 -1.49 -9.07
N GLU A 52 19.99 -1.17 -8.68
CA GLU A 52 20.57 -1.48 -7.38
C GLU A 52 19.83 -0.82 -6.21
N ASP A 53 19.12 0.28 -6.47
CA ASP A 53 18.36 1.02 -5.46
C ASP A 53 16.89 0.59 -5.39
N VAL A 54 16.47 -0.33 -6.27
CA VAL A 54 15.10 -0.84 -6.34
C VAL A 54 15.04 -2.26 -5.79
N LEU A 55 14.27 -2.42 -4.72
CA LEU A 55 13.83 -3.70 -4.18
C LEU A 55 12.41 -3.99 -4.66
N THR A 56 12.10 -5.27 -4.86
CA THR A 56 10.77 -5.69 -5.33
C THR A 56 10.21 -6.80 -4.46
N GLU A 57 8.91 -6.71 -4.19
CA GLU A 57 8.07 -7.74 -3.60
C GLU A 57 6.92 -8.00 -4.59
N ASN A 58 6.57 -9.25 -4.89
CA ASN A 58 5.64 -9.60 -5.98
C ASN A 58 4.59 -10.66 -5.61
N GLU A 59 4.57 -11.11 -4.36
CA GLU A 59 3.75 -12.23 -3.90
C GLU A 59 2.45 -11.74 -3.25
N ALA A 60 2.37 -10.47 -2.84
CA ALA A 60 1.24 -9.97 -2.10
C ALA A 60 -0.05 -9.86 -2.94
N GLN A 61 -1.14 -10.38 -2.40
CA GLN A 61 -2.48 -10.33 -3.01
C GLN A 61 -3.43 -9.41 -2.22
N SER A 62 -2.93 -8.73 -1.17
CA SER A 62 -3.73 -7.88 -0.29
C SER A 62 -2.84 -6.86 0.42
N THR A 63 -3.41 -5.71 0.81
CA THR A 63 -2.67 -4.67 1.56
C THR A 63 -2.04 -5.20 2.86
N TYR A 64 -2.63 -6.21 3.50
CA TYR A 64 -2.04 -6.87 4.66
C TYR A 64 -0.80 -7.69 4.29
N GLN A 65 -0.86 -8.44 3.18
CA GLN A 65 0.31 -9.15 2.67
C GLN A 65 1.40 -8.18 2.19
N ASN A 66 1.04 -7.05 1.57
CA ASN A 66 2.01 -6.00 1.23
C ASN A 66 2.76 -5.59 2.50
N ALA A 67 2.05 -5.28 3.60
CA ALA A 67 2.71 -4.94 4.86
C ALA A 67 3.60 -6.06 5.39
N LYS A 68 3.12 -7.31 5.38
CA LYS A 68 3.84 -8.46 5.92
C LYS A 68 5.12 -8.79 5.14
N PHE A 69 5.02 -8.87 3.83
CA PHE A 69 6.16 -9.28 2.98
C PHE A 69 7.21 -8.17 2.90
N THR A 70 6.78 -6.92 2.96
CA THR A 70 7.69 -5.78 2.98
C THR A 70 8.39 -5.64 4.32
N LEU A 71 7.71 -5.94 5.43
CA LEU A 71 8.34 -6.01 6.76
C LEU A 71 9.50 -7.02 6.75
N SER A 72 9.29 -8.22 6.21
CA SER A 72 10.36 -9.22 6.12
C SER A 72 11.56 -8.74 5.29
N ILE A 73 11.33 -7.98 4.21
CA ILE A 73 12.42 -7.39 3.42
C ILE A 73 13.16 -6.32 4.23
N MET A 74 12.42 -5.46 4.94
CA MET A 74 12.99 -4.41 5.79
C MET A 74 13.87 -4.99 6.89
N GLU A 75 13.38 -6.02 7.59
CA GLU A 75 14.13 -6.74 8.64
C GLU A 75 15.40 -7.38 8.09
N ASN A 76 15.31 -8.09 6.96
CA ASN A 76 16.46 -8.74 6.33
C ASN A 76 17.53 -7.74 5.86
N LYS A 77 17.12 -6.51 5.51
CA LYS A 77 18.02 -5.43 5.10
C LYS A 77 18.52 -4.58 6.27
N GLY A 78 18.00 -4.80 7.49
CA GLY A 78 18.34 -3.99 8.65
C GLY A 78 17.84 -2.54 8.56
N PHE A 79 16.77 -2.30 7.80
CA PHE A 79 16.18 -0.96 7.66
C PHE A 79 15.35 -0.61 8.89
N THR A 80 15.51 0.62 9.39
CA THR A 80 14.88 1.09 10.64
C THR A 80 13.71 2.04 10.43
N SER A 81 13.50 2.54 9.20
CA SER A 81 12.36 3.39 8.89
C SER A 81 11.96 3.30 7.42
N ALA A 82 10.68 3.58 7.12
CA ALA A 82 10.17 3.65 5.77
C ALA A 82 9.12 4.75 5.57
N ILE A 83 9.14 5.33 4.36
CA ILE A 83 8.05 6.15 3.84
C ILE A 83 7.12 5.27 3.02
N VAL A 84 5.89 5.09 3.48
CA VAL A 84 4.83 4.33 2.84
C VAL A 84 4.02 5.27 1.95
N VAL A 85 3.99 4.99 0.65
CA VAL A 85 3.31 5.79 -0.36
C VAL A 85 2.08 5.03 -0.89
N SER A 86 0.94 5.70 -0.87
CA SER A 86 -0.31 5.17 -1.40
C SER A 86 -1.25 6.31 -1.80
N SER A 87 -2.36 6.02 -2.46
CA SER A 87 -3.36 7.06 -2.79
C SER A 87 -4.06 7.58 -1.54
N ASP A 88 -4.41 8.87 -1.51
CA ASP A 88 -5.01 9.54 -0.34
C ASP A 88 -6.24 8.82 0.21
N PHE A 89 -7.16 8.38 -0.66
CA PHE A 89 -8.37 7.67 -0.27
C PHE A 89 -8.12 6.26 0.28
N HIS A 90 -6.99 5.64 -0.10
CA HIS A 90 -6.58 4.33 0.42
C HIS A 90 -5.69 4.43 1.66
N MET A 91 -5.16 5.61 1.97
CA MET A 91 -4.14 5.77 3.01
C MET A 91 -4.63 5.37 4.40
N ARG A 92 -5.93 5.55 4.70
CA ARG A 92 -6.52 5.09 5.98
C ARG A 92 -6.39 3.58 6.16
N ARG A 93 -6.67 2.80 5.10
CA ARG A 93 -6.49 1.33 5.09
C ARG A 93 -5.05 0.95 5.30
N VAL A 94 -4.18 1.59 4.53
CA VAL A 94 -2.75 1.32 4.50
C VAL A 94 -2.19 1.55 5.90
N ARG A 95 -2.38 2.74 6.47
CA ARG A 95 -1.93 3.07 7.82
C ARG A 95 -2.41 2.05 8.85
N PHE A 96 -3.70 1.74 8.87
CA PHE A 96 -4.25 0.78 9.83
C PHE A 96 -3.57 -0.60 9.76
N LEU A 97 -3.41 -1.15 8.56
CA LEU A 97 -2.82 -2.49 8.38
C LEU A 97 -1.31 -2.48 8.60
N PHE A 98 -0.62 -1.45 8.13
CA PHE A 98 0.82 -1.31 8.28
C PHE A 98 1.20 -1.11 9.75
N ASP A 99 0.53 -0.20 10.47
CA ASP A 99 0.75 0.00 11.90
C ASP A 99 0.50 -1.29 12.69
N HIS A 100 -0.51 -2.08 12.31
CA HIS A 100 -0.79 -3.36 12.95
C HIS A 100 0.32 -4.39 12.69
N VAL A 101 0.79 -4.51 11.45
CA VAL A 101 1.79 -5.52 11.06
C VAL A 101 3.20 -5.14 11.54
N TYR A 102 3.57 -3.87 11.44
CA TYR A 102 4.86 -3.36 11.90
C TYR A 102 4.91 -3.13 13.42
N LYS A 103 3.81 -3.41 14.13
CA LYS A 103 3.76 -3.32 15.59
C LYS A 103 4.86 -4.18 16.20
N ASN A 104 5.69 -3.56 17.04
CA ASN A 104 6.86 -4.18 17.70
C ASN A 104 8.04 -4.56 16.79
N SER A 105 8.03 -4.16 15.52
CA SER A 105 9.21 -4.35 14.65
C SER A 105 10.38 -3.42 14.99
N GLY A 106 10.10 -2.31 15.69
CA GLY A 106 11.07 -1.23 15.91
C GLY A 106 11.30 -0.35 14.67
N ILE A 107 10.58 -0.60 13.58
CA ILE A 107 10.68 0.15 12.32
C ILE A 107 9.66 1.29 12.32
N GLU A 108 10.12 2.52 12.08
CA GLU A 108 9.27 3.69 12.04
C GLU A 108 8.63 3.90 10.65
N LEU A 109 7.33 4.15 10.63
CA LEU A 109 6.58 4.36 9.38
C LEU A 109 6.08 5.80 9.26
N THR A 110 6.43 6.44 8.15
CA THR A 110 5.85 7.71 7.71
C THR A 110 4.94 7.47 6.52
N TYR A 111 3.76 8.10 6.49
CA TYR A 111 2.75 7.87 5.46
C TYR A 111 2.57 9.10 4.56
N VAL A 112 2.79 8.94 3.26
CA VAL A 112 2.66 10.02 2.27
C VAL A 112 1.64 9.64 1.20
N GLY A 113 0.61 10.47 1.07
CA GLY A 113 -0.44 10.31 0.09
C GLY A 113 -0.04 10.84 -1.30
N SER A 114 -0.35 10.09 -2.36
CA SER A 114 -0.29 10.60 -3.73
C SER A 114 -1.64 11.21 -4.11
N ILE A 115 -1.61 12.46 -4.58
CA ILE A 115 -2.81 13.20 -4.99
C ILE A 115 -3.56 12.41 -6.07
N SER A 116 -4.83 12.13 -5.80
CA SER A 116 -5.73 11.37 -6.69
C SER A 116 -6.93 12.20 -7.17
N GLY A 117 -6.97 13.50 -6.85
CA GLY A 117 -8.14 14.36 -7.12
C GLY A 117 -9.34 14.11 -6.17
N TYR A 118 -9.17 13.31 -5.12
CA TYR A 118 -10.20 12.92 -4.15
C TYR A 118 -9.99 13.60 -2.79
N ASP A 119 -11.04 14.20 -2.21
CA ASP A 119 -11.00 14.82 -0.88
C ASP A 119 -11.09 13.76 0.25
N ALA A 120 -9.92 13.23 0.63
CA ALA A 120 -9.78 12.26 1.72
C ALA A 120 -10.15 12.82 3.11
N ASN A 121 -10.27 14.15 3.25
CA ASN A 121 -10.59 14.80 4.51
C ASN A 121 -12.10 14.87 4.79
N HIS A 122 -12.98 14.46 3.85
CA HIS A 122 -14.44 14.52 4.05
C HIS A 122 -15.22 13.27 3.56
N TRP A 123 -14.56 12.12 3.42
CA TRP A 123 -15.19 10.87 2.92
C TRP A 123 -16.45 10.43 3.69
N TRP A 124 -16.63 10.85 4.96
CA TRP A 124 -17.79 10.53 5.79
C TRP A 124 -19.04 11.36 5.52
N ARG A 125 -18.95 12.45 4.76
CA ARG A 125 -20.08 13.37 4.53
C ARG A 125 -21.05 12.91 3.45
N GLY A 126 -20.63 11.98 2.57
CA GLY A 126 -21.45 11.51 1.45
C GLY A 126 -21.94 10.08 1.65
N LYS A 127 -23.27 9.88 1.72
CA LYS A 127 -23.90 8.54 1.83
C LYS A 127 -23.45 7.60 0.69
N TYR A 128 -23.28 8.15 -0.51
CA TYR A 128 -22.73 7.47 -1.69
C TYR A 128 -21.28 6.99 -1.52
N ASN A 129 -20.42 7.81 -0.89
CA ASN A 129 -18.99 7.53 -0.73
C ASN A 129 -18.70 6.44 0.32
N ARG A 130 -19.57 6.36 1.35
CA ARG A 130 -19.54 5.29 2.35
C ARG A 130 -19.94 3.95 1.76
N GLU A 131 -20.99 3.93 0.94
CA GLU A 131 -21.45 2.71 0.26
C GLU A 131 -20.42 2.22 -0.75
N VAL A 132 -19.80 3.08 -1.56
CA VAL A 132 -18.76 2.67 -2.52
C VAL A 132 -17.54 2.07 -1.81
N THR A 133 -17.02 2.73 -0.77
CA THR A 133 -15.83 2.24 -0.04
C THR A 133 -16.10 0.92 0.68
N ILE A 134 -17.25 0.78 1.35
CA ILE A 134 -17.62 -0.47 2.05
C ILE A 134 -17.93 -1.59 1.06
N THR A 135 -18.58 -1.28 -0.06
CA THR A 135 -18.94 -2.27 -1.07
C THR A 135 -17.70 -2.76 -1.82
N GLU A 136 -16.73 -1.90 -2.12
CA GLU A 136 -15.42 -2.28 -2.67
C GLU A 136 -14.66 -3.21 -1.71
N TYR A 137 -14.66 -2.92 -0.41
CA TYR A 137 -14.05 -3.80 0.59
C TYR A 137 -14.74 -5.16 0.70
N THR A 138 -16.07 -5.18 0.65
CA THR A 138 -16.86 -6.42 0.70
C THR A 138 -16.63 -7.25 -0.57
N LYS A 139 -16.53 -6.58 -1.74
CA LYS A 139 -16.21 -7.21 -3.03
C LYS A 139 -14.76 -7.72 -3.09
N MET A 140 -13.79 -7.01 -2.52
CA MET A 140 -12.38 -7.44 -2.46
C MET A 140 -12.19 -8.65 -1.52
N ILE A 141 -12.82 -8.66 -0.35
CA ILE A 141 -12.77 -9.81 0.56
C ILE A 141 -13.49 -11.03 -0.06
N GLY A 142 -14.57 -10.81 -0.80
CA GLY A 142 -15.29 -11.86 -1.52
C GLY A 142 -14.54 -12.44 -2.73
N ASN A 143 -13.82 -11.60 -3.50
CA ASN A 143 -13.15 -12.03 -4.72
C ASN A 143 -11.74 -12.62 -4.50
N THR A 144 -11.02 -12.22 -3.45
CA THR A 144 -9.65 -12.73 -3.19
C THR A 144 -9.62 -14.04 -2.40
N PHE A 145 -10.70 -14.42 -1.69
CA PHE A 145 -10.70 -15.60 -0.82
C PHE A 145 -11.70 -16.71 -1.20
N GLY A 146 -12.44 -16.54 -2.31
CA GLY A 146 -13.45 -17.51 -2.72
C GLY A 146 -14.63 -17.55 -1.75
N TYR A 147 -15.81 -17.85 -2.28
CA TYR A 147 -17.02 -18.03 -1.48
C TYR A 147 -16.82 -19.14 -0.43
N ASN A 148 -16.45 -18.76 0.80
CA ASN A 148 -16.69 -19.53 2.02
C ASN A 148 -17.04 -18.54 3.13
N GLY A 149 -18.34 -18.34 3.31
CA GLY A 149 -18.95 -17.24 4.08
C GLY A 149 -18.71 -17.24 5.60
N SER A 150 -17.90 -18.13 6.14
CA SER A 150 -17.52 -18.15 7.57
C SER A 150 -16.29 -17.31 7.86
N GLU A 151 -15.25 -17.38 7.04
CA GLU A 151 -13.97 -16.68 7.27
C GLU A 151 -14.08 -15.18 6.92
N ALA A 152 -14.76 -14.84 5.84
CA ALA A 152 -15.07 -13.46 5.50
C ALA A 152 -15.92 -12.78 6.60
N LYS A 153 -16.86 -13.52 7.20
CA LYS A 153 -17.63 -13.05 8.36
C LYS A 153 -16.75 -12.89 9.59
N LYS A 154 -15.86 -13.83 9.90
CA LYS A 154 -14.92 -13.69 11.03
C LYS A 154 -14.01 -12.49 10.88
N VAL A 155 -13.48 -12.25 9.68
CA VAL A 155 -12.66 -11.08 9.38
C VAL A 155 -13.49 -9.81 9.53
N LEU A 156 -14.70 -9.75 8.95
CA LEU A 156 -15.60 -8.61 9.08
C LEU A 156 -16.02 -8.33 10.54
N GLU A 157 -16.35 -9.36 11.31
CA GLU A 157 -16.72 -9.25 12.73
C GLU A 157 -15.53 -8.84 13.59
N LYS A 158 -14.32 -9.34 13.27
CA LYS A 158 -13.08 -8.91 13.90
C LYS A 158 -12.72 -7.46 13.54
N PHE A 159 -13.03 -7.02 12.32
CA PHE A 159 -12.94 -5.60 11.94
C PHE A 159 -13.97 -4.73 12.66
N LYS A 160 -15.22 -5.20 12.82
CA LYS A 160 -16.28 -4.48 13.54
C LYS A 160 -15.98 -4.34 15.04
N SER A 161 -15.35 -5.32 15.66
CA SER A 161 -14.96 -5.24 17.08
C SER A 161 -13.75 -4.34 17.35
N TRP A 162 -13.11 -3.84 16.30
CA TRP A 162 -11.98 -2.91 16.36
C TRP A 162 -12.35 -1.48 16.00
N LEU A 163 -13.60 -1.24 15.63
CA LEU A 163 -14.18 0.09 15.47
C LEU A 163 -14.97 0.40 16.75
N PRO A 164 -14.85 1.63 17.31
CA PRO A 164 -15.67 2.05 18.43
C PRO A 164 -17.15 2.13 18.08
#